data_AF-A0A0D6MCM8-F1
#
_entry.id   AF-A0A0D6MCM8-F1
#
_cell.length_a   1.000
_cell.length_b   1.000
_cell.length_c   1.000
_cell.angle_alpha   90.00
_cell.angle_beta   90.00
_cell.angle_gamma   90.00
#
_symmetry.space_group_name_H-M   'P 1'
#
loop_
_entity.id
_entity.type
_entity.pdbx_description
1 polymer ?
#
loop_
_entity_poly.entity_id
_entity_poly.type
_entity_poly.pdbx_seq_one_letter_code
_entity_poly.pdbx_strand_id
1 'polypeptide(L)'
;MVARKVYAWKLYERWFALDDSCTQPNVLALMVLDGLVNDARKIPYVRIHTGEPRLRFALGNIASEANNALVQGWPLQKAIEDMVDDIGHALRELHELKGEPRDHSVPRWARHAFLICFALVILALMVEWYIVRRKLGVQKSGQIKISAGKSKTHLMF
;
A
#
# COMPACT_ATOMS: atom_id res chain seq x y z
N MET A 1 -31.37 5.34 9.50
CA MET A 1 -30.00 5.85 9.24
C MET A 1 -29.96 7.13 8.38
N VAL A 2 -30.88 7.36 7.44
CA VAL A 2 -30.88 8.50 6.50
C VAL A 2 -30.99 9.86 7.20
N ALA A 3 -31.88 10.02 8.19
CA ALA A 3 -32.11 11.30 8.87
C ALA A 3 -30.85 11.89 9.55
N ARG A 4 -29.99 11.06 10.15
CA ARG A 4 -28.74 11.50 10.79
C ARG A 4 -27.72 12.05 9.79
N LYS A 5 -27.67 11.44 8.59
CA LYS A 5 -26.79 11.90 7.51
C LYS A 5 -27.24 13.28 7.02
N VAL A 6 -28.55 13.48 6.88
CA VAL A 6 -29.14 14.77 6.49
C VAL A 6 -28.91 15.83 7.58
N TYR A 7 -29.07 15.48 8.85
CA TYR A 7 -28.81 16.38 9.97
C TYR A 7 -27.35 16.83 10.02
N ALA A 8 -26.41 15.89 9.97
CA ALA A 8 -24.98 16.20 10.00
C ALA A 8 -24.56 17.05 8.79
N TRP A 9 -25.13 16.79 7.61
CA TRP A 9 -24.93 17.60 6.41
C TRP A 9 -25.45 19.04 6.57
N LYS A 10 -26.68 19.19 7.06
CA LYS A 10 -27.28 20.53 7.29
C LYS A 10 -26.56 21.32 8.38
N LEU A 11 -26.06 20.63 9.41
CA LEU A 11 -25.23 21.23 10.44
C LEU A 11 -23.89 21.70 9.88
N TYR A 12 -23.25 20.88 9.03
CA TYR A 12 -22.02 21.22 8.34
C TYR A 12 -22.18 22.47 7.46
N GLU A 13 -23.22 22.51 6.60
CA GLU A 13 -23.51 23.69 5.75
C GLU A 13 -23.74 24.97 6.57
N ARG A 14 -24.31 24.85 7.77
CA ARG A 14 -24.59 26.01 8.63
C ARG A 14 -23.35 26.53 9.35
N TRP A 15 -22.46 25.64 9.77
CA TRP A 15 -21.25 26.00 10.52
C TRP A 15 -20.10 26.41 9.62
N PHE A 16 -20.00 25.79 8.45
CA PHE A 16 -19.01 26.11 7.43
C PHE A 16 -19.77 26.70 6.24
N ALA A 17 -20.00 28.01 6.32
CA ALA A 17 -20.49 28.76 5.17
C ALA A 17 -19.52 28.55 4.00
N LEU A 18 -20.06 28.32 2.80
CA LEU A 18 -19.31 28.24 1.55
C LEU A 18 -18.79 29.63 1.18
N ASP A 19 -17.84 30.14 1.95
CA ASP A 19 -17.03 31.27 1.52
C ASP A 19 -15.91 30.72 0.64
N ASP A 20 -15.93 31.11 -0.64
CA ASP A 20 -14.93 30.74 -1.66
C ASP A 20 -13.48 31.15 -1.30
N SER A 21 -13.29 31.84 -0.18
CA SER A 21 -11.99 32.29 0.33
C SER A 21 -11.28 31.31 1.27
N CYS A 22 -11.94 30.26 1.73
CA CYS A 22 -11.34 29.35 2.72
C CYS A 22 -10.47 28.28 2.05
N THR A 23 -9.17 28.55 1.94
CA THR A 23 -8.12 27.58 1.61
C THR A 23 -7.88 26.52 2.69
N GLN A 24 -8.79 26.37 3.65
CA GLN A 24 -8.64 25.51 4.82
C GLN A 24 -9.64 24.35 4.76
N PRO A 25 -9.18 23.09 4.85
CA PRO A 25 -10.06 21.92 4.87
C PRO A 25 -10.88 21.90 6.16
N ASN A 26 -12.20 22.07 6.02
CA ASN A 26 -13.14 22.01 7.14
C ASN A 26 -13.53 20.56 7.44
N VAL A 27 -13.50 20.20 8.72
CA VAL A 27 -13.84 18.86 9.22
C VAL A 27 -14.82 18.99 10.39
N LEU A 28 -15.92 18.23 10.34
CA LEU A 28 -16.92 18.15 11.39
C LEU A 28 -17.02 16.71 11.88
N ALA A 29 -16.67 16.46 13.14
CA ALA A 29 -16.90 15.18 13.79
C ALA A 29 -18.22 15.24 14.58
N LEU A 30 -19.15 14.33 14.27
CA LEU A 30 -20.40 14.14 15.00
C LEU A 30 -20.32 12.82 15.78
N MET A 31 -20.49 12.91 17.09
CA MET A 31 -20.47 11.76 17.99
C MET A 31 -21.83 11.61 18.67
N VAL A 32 -22.39 10.41 18.65
CA VAL A 32 -23.65 10.05 19.28
C VAL A 32 -23.36 9.02 20.38
N LEU A 33 -23.49 9.45 21.63
CA LEU A 33 -23.11 8.68 22.83
C LEU A 33 -24.29 8.15 23.64
N ASP A 34 -25.50 8.22 23.09
CA ASP A 34 -26.73 7.78 23.76
C ASP A 34 -26.64 6.32 24.26
N GLY A 35 -25.89 5.50 23.51
CA GLY A 35 -25.55 4.12 23.85
C GLY A 35 -24.70 3.90 25.10
N LEU A 36 -23.83 4.86 25.39
CA LEU A 36 -22.85 4.76 26.47
C LEU A 36 -23.44 5.24 27.81
N VAL A 37 -24.40 6.16 27.77
CA VAL A 37 -24.92 6.85 28.96
C VAL A 37 -26.29 6.34 29.40
N ASN A 38 -27.21 6.10 28.44
CA ASN A 38 -28.63 5.85 28.77
C ASN A 38 -29.16 4.49 28.31
N ASP A 39 -28.74 3.98 27.15
CA ASP A 39 -29.32 2.75 26.57
C ASP A 39 -28.26 1.86 25.94
N ALA A 40 -27.84 0.80 26.65
CA ALA A 40 -26.83 -0.15 26.19
C ALA A 40 -27.20 -0.91 24.90
N ARG A 41 -28.46 -0.83 24.43
CA ARG A 41 -28.88 -1.40 23.14
C ARG A 41 -28.54 -0.50 21.96
N LYS A 42 -28.26 0.79 22.19
CA LYS A 42 -27.83 1.72 21.15
C LYS A 42 -26.32 1.66 21.03
N ILE A 43 -25.83 1.46 19.81
CA ILE A 43 -24.39 1.42 19.55
C ILE A 43 -23.89 2.87 19.45
N PRO A 44 -22.86 3.28 20.22
CA PRO A 44 -22.25 4.59 20.06
C PRO A 44 -21.73 4.75 18.63
N TYR A 45 -21.88 5.95 18.06
CA TYR A 45 -21.58 6.17 16.66
C TYR A 45 -20.88 7.52 16.44
N VAL A 46 -19.73 7.47 15.78
CA VAL A 46 -18.91 8.58 15.34
C VAL A 46 -19.01 8.68 13.81
N ARG A 47 -19.19 9.90 13.32
CA ARG A 47 -19.18 10.20 11.90
C ARG A 47 -18.44 11.49 11.64
N ILE A 48 -17.47 11.43 10.76
CA ILE A 48 -16.69 12.60 10.37
C ILE A 48 -17.16 13.04 8.97
N HIS A 49 -17.40 14.34 8.83
CA HIS A 49 -17.84 15.01 7.61
C HIS A 49 -16.78 16.01 7.15
N THR A 50 -16.52 16.04 5.85
CA THR A 50 -15.61 17.00 5.24
C THR A 50 -16.10 17.41 3.85
N GLY A 51 -15.81 18.66 3.46
CA GLY A 51 -15.97 19.16 2.11
C GLY A 51 -14.92 18.61 1.14
N GLU A 52 -13.74 18.23 1.63
CA GLU A 52 -12.61 17.82 0.80
C GLU A 52 -12.71 16.33 0.41
N PRO A 53 -12.89 15.99 -0.88
CA PRO A 53 -13.05 14.59 -1.31
C PRO A 53 -11.83 13.73 -1.01
N ARG A 54 -10.62 14.32 -1.00
CA ARG A 54 -9.35 13.62 -0.76
C ARG A 54 -9.24 13.06 0.66
N LEU A 55 -9.85 13.73 1.65
CA LEU A 55 -9.82 13.28 3.05
C LEU A 55 -10.88 12.24 3.37
N ARG A 56 -11.88 12.03 2.51
CA ARG A 56 -13.02 11.15 2.81
C ARG A 56 -12.61 9.72 3.15
N PHE A 57 -11.57 9.20 2.52
CA PHE A 57 -11.09 7.85 2.79
C PHE A 57 -10.39 7.77 4.16
N ALA A 58 -9.42 8.64 4.42
CA ALA A 58 -8.70 8.69 5.69
C ALA A 58 -9.65 8.93 6.87
N LEU A 59 -10.52 9.94 6.78
CA LEU A 59 -11.50 10.25 7.82
C LEU A 59 -12.57 9.16 7.99
N GLY A 60 -12.88 8.40 6.92
CA GLY A 60 -13.75 7.23 6.99
C GLY A 60 -13.14 6.11 7.83
N ASN A 61 -11.85 5.86 7.66
CA ASN A 61 -11.11 4.87 8.45
C ASN A 61 -11.00 5.30 9.92
N ILE A 62 -10.62 6.55 10.18
CA ILE A 62 -10.53 7.12 11.54
C ILE A 62 -11.89 7.05 12.24
N ALA A 63 -12.98 7.39 11.56
CA ALA A 63 -14.33 7.25 12.14
C ALA A 63 -14.66 5.78 12.46
N SER A 64 -14.23 4.83 11.64
CA SER A 64 -14.43 3.39 11.90
C SER A 64 -13.62 2.92 13.10
N GLU A 65 -12.39 3.39 13.25
CA GLU A 65 -11.51 3.07 14.36
C GLU A 65 -12.04 3.65 15.68
N ALA A 66 -12.45 4.92 15.69
CA ALA A 66 -13.09 5.55 16.85
C ALA A 66 -14.39 4.81 17.25
N ASN A 67 -15.19 4.38 16.27
CA ASN A 67 -16.37 3.54 16.53
C ASN A 67 -15.99 2.22 17.20
N ASN A 68 -14.95 1.56 16.71
CA ASN A 68 -14.48 0.29 17.26
C ASN A 68 -13.96 0.47 18.71
N ALA A 69 -13.17 1.51 18.97
CA ALA A 69 -12.67 1.83 20.31
C ALA A 69 -13.81 2.03 21.32
N LEU A 70 -14.86 2.76 20.93
CA LEU A 70 -16.03 2.98 21.78
C LEU A 70 -16.83 1.70 22.04
N VAL A 71 -16.97 0.83 21.03
CA VAL A 71 -17.65 -0.47 21.19
C VAL A 71 -16.84 -1.40 22.10
N GLN A 72 -15.51 -1.31 22.08
CA GLN A 72 -14.63 -2.05 22.98
C GLN A 72 -14.62 -1.50 24.42
N GLY A 73 -15.31 -0.39 24.68
CA GLY A 73 -15.40 0.20 26.02
C GLY A 73 -14.18 1.03 26.41
N TRP A 74 -13.43 1.56 25.44
CA TRP A 74 -12.35 2.49 25.75
C TRP A 74 -12.88 3.75 26.44
N PRO A 75 -12.08 4.38 27.32
CA PRO A 75 -12.48 5.63 27.95
C PRO A 75 -12.72 6.70 26.89
N LEU A 76 -13.86 7.39 26.99
CA LEU A 76 -14.30 8.37 26.00
C LEU A 76 -13.25 9.44 25.72
N GLN A 77 -12.58 9.93 26.78
CA GLN A 77 -11.53 10.94 26.65
C GLN A 77 -10.40 10.47 25.74
N LYS A 78 -9.95 9.23 25.91
CA LYS A 78 -8.86 8.65 25.11
C LYS A 78 -9.30 8.44 23.66
N ALA A 79 -10.51 7.94 23.44
CA ALA A 79 -11.04 7.75 22.10
C ALA A 79 -11.20 9.08 21.33
N ILE A 80 -11.51 10.17 22.05
CA ILE A 80 -11.57 11.52 21.45
C ILE A 80 -10.16 12.05 21.18
N GLU A 81 -9.23 11.89 22.12
CA GLU A 81 -7.83 12.30 21.97
C GLU A 81 -7.19 11.62 20.74
N ASP A 82 -7.23 10.29 20.67
CA ASP A 82 -6.69 9.51 19.55
C ASP A 82 -7.34 9.95 18.22
N MET A 83 -8.66 10.13 18.20
CA MET A 83 -9.38 10.58 17.00
C MET A 83 -8.95 11.99 16.56
N VAL A 84 -8.76 12.93 17.49
CA VAL A 84 -8.34 14.30 17.17
C VAL A 84 -6.92 14.31 16.64
N ASP A 85 -6.02 13.53 17.24
CA ASP A 85 -4.64 13.39 16.79
C ASP A 85 -4.56 12.77 15.39
N ASP A 86 -5.33 11.72 15.12
CA ASP A 86 -5.40 11.09 13.80
C ASP A 86 -5.96 12.04 12.72
N ILE A 87 -6.97 12.83 13.06
CA ILE A 87 -7.48 13.88 12.17
C ILE A 87 -6.39 14.92 11.92
N GLY A 88 -5.65 15.33 12.95
CA GLY A 88 -4.52 16.25 12.85
C GLY A 88 -3.43 15.72 11.92
N HIS A 89 -3.07 14.44 12.05
CA HIS A 89 -2.12 13.76 11.18
C HIS A 89 -2.60 13.71 9.73
N ALA A 90 -3.87 13.35 9.49
CA ALA A 90 -4.44 13.33 8.14
C ALA A 90 -4.47 14.72 7.49
N LEU A 91 -4.77 15.78 8.27
CA LEU A 91 -4.75 17.16 7.79
C LEU A 91 -3.34 17.64 7.49
N ARG A 92 -2.37 17.29 8.35
CA ARG A 92 -0.96 17.60 8.15
C ARG A 92 -0.43 16.92 6.88
N GLU A 93 -0.74 15.65 6.69
CA GLU A 93 -0.36 14.89 5.51
C GLU A 93 -0.96 15.51 4.23
N LEU A 94 -2.23 15.95 4.27
CA LEU A 94 -2.83 16.69 3.16
C LEU A 94 -2.05 17.98 2.83
N HIS A 95 -1.65 18.73 3.86
CA HIS A 95 -0.94 19.98 3.68
C HIS A 95 0.48 19.77 3.13
N GLU A 96 1.20 18.78 3.67
CA GLU A 96 2.56 18.44 3.25
C GLU A 96 2.59 17.88 1.82
N LEU A 97 1.60 17.06 1.44
CA LEU A 97 1.53 16.47 0.10
C LEU A 97 0.73 17.30 -0.92
N LYS A 98 0.12 18.42 -0.53
CA LYS A 98 -0.81 19.22 -1.38
C LYS A 98 -1.88 18.36 -2.09
N GLY A 99 -2.22 17.22 -1.49
CA GLY A 99 -3.15 16.22 -2.02
C GLY A 99 -2.64 15.36 -3.18
N GLU A 100 -1.33 15.27 -3.40
CA GLU A 100 -0.75 14.13 -4.12
C GLU A 100 -0.76 12.89 -3.21
N PRO A 101 -0.99 11.69 -3.76
CA PRO A 101 -0.85 10.46 -2.98
C PRO A 101 0.58 10.36 -2.47
N ARG A 102 0.77 9.79 -1.26
CA ARG A 102 2.12 9.43 -0.81
C ARG A 102 2.71 8.49 -1.83
N ASP A 103 3.69 9.00 -2.54
CA ASP A 103 4.55 8.24 -3.41
C ASP A 103 5.34 7.27 -2.52
N HIS A 104 4.75 6.11 -2.20
CA HIS A 104 5.49 4.88 -1.94
C HIS A 104 6.12 4.37 -3.26
N SER A 105 6.52 5.29 -4.13
CA SER A 105 7.24 4.97 -5.33
C SER A 105 8.62 4.52 -4.89
N VAL A 106 8.92 3.25 -5.17
CA VAL A 106 10.23 2.65 -4.91
C VAL A 106 11.30 3.67 -5.36
N PRO A 107 12.25 4.03 -4.48
CA PRO A 107 13.20 5.08 -4.78
C PRO A 107 13.85 4.82 -6.13
N ARG A 108 14.05 5.89 -6.93
CA ARG A 108 14.54 5.76 -8.30
C ARG A 108 15.84 4.94 -8.37
N TRP A 109 16.72 5.07 -7.38
CA TRP A 109 17.95 4.28 -7.27
C TRP A 109 17.68 2.78 -7.13
N ALA A 110 16.67 2.36 -6.36
CA ALA A 110 16.33 0.96 -6.16
C ALA A 110 15.73 0.34 -7.43
N ARG A 111 14.98 1.12 -8.20
CA ARG A 111 14.52 0.72 -9.54
C ARG A 111 15.70 0.51 -10.50
N HIS A 112 16.68 1.42 -10.50
CA HIS A 112 17.88 1.26 -11.31
C HIS A 112 18.72 0.05 -10.87
N ALA A 113 18.88 -0.19 -9.58
CA ALA A 113 19.60 -1.35 -9.05
C ALA A 113 18.92 -2.67 -9.46
N PHE A 114 17.59 -2.75 -9.39
CA PHE A 114 16.84 -3.91 -9.83
C PHE A 114 17.02 -4.18 -11.33
N LEU A 115 16.95 -3.12 -12.16
CA LEU A 115 17.16 -3.24 -13.61
C LEU A 115 18.58 -3.72 -13.96
N ILE A 116 19.60 -3.23 -13.27
CA ILE A 116 20.99 -3.66 -13.46
C ILE A 116 21.13 -5.14 -13.10
N CYS A 117 20.57 -5.56 -11.95
CA CYS A 117 20.62 -6.96 -11.52
C CYS A 117 19.93 -7.88 -12.54
N PHE A 118 18.76 -7.49 -13.03
CA PHE A 118 18.03 -8.24 -14.05
C PHE A 118 18.83 -8.36 -15.37
N ALA A 119 19.46 -7.26 -15.81
CA ALA A 119 20.31 -7.27 -17.00
C ALA A 119 21.53 -8.20 -16.84
N LEU A 120 22.16 -8.22 -15.66
CA LEU A 120 23.28 -9.10 -15.36
C LEU A 120 22.87 -10.58 -15.41
N VAL A 121 21.68 -10.93 -14.90
CA VAL A 121 21.16 -12.30 -14.96
C VAL A 121 20.94 -12.73 -16.42
N ILE A 122 20.34 -11.87 -17.25
CA ILE A 122 20.16 -12.17 -18.69
C ILE A 122 21.52 -12.36 -19.37
N LEU A 123 22.51 -11.50 -19.07
CA LEU A 123 23.84 -11.61 -19.64
C LEU A 123 24.52 -12.92 -19.22
N ALA A 124 24.41 -13.30 -17.95
CA ALA A 124 24.93 -14.58 -17.46
C ALA A 124 24.31 -15.78 -18.19
N LEU A 125 22.97 -15.79 -18.35
CA LEU A 125 22.27 -16.83 -19.11
C LEU A 125 22.70 -16.87 -20.58
N MET A 126 22.89 -15.71 -21.21
CA MET A 126 23.38 -15.62 -22.59
C MET A 126 24.82 -16.13 -22.74
N VAL A 127 25.69 -15.82 -21.77
CA VAL A 127 27.08 -16.30 -21.75
C VAL A 127 27.12 -17.82 -21.54
N GLU A 128 26.34 -18.36 -20.61
CA GLU A 128 26.20 -19.81 -20.43
C GLU A 128 25.71 -20.48 -21.71
N TRP A 129 24.64 -19.95 -22.31
CA TRP A 129 24.11 -20.46 -23.57
C TRP A 129 25.14 -20.41 -24.69
N TYR A 130 25.89 -19.32 -24.81
CA TYR A 130 26.95 -19.15 -25.80
C TYR A 130 28.11 -20.13 -25.59
N ILE A 131 28.57 -20.31 -24.34
CA ILE A 131 29.63 -21.26 -24.00
C ILE A 131 29.19 -22.70 -24.28
N VAL A 132 27.96 -23.08 -23.90
CA VAL A 132 27.39 -24.41 -24.16
C VAL A 132 27.31 -24.66 -25.67
N ARG A 133 26.81 -23.70 -26.46
CA ARG A 133 26.79 -23.78 -27.93
C ARG A 133 28.19 -23.94 -28.52
N ARG A 134 29.17 -23.17 -28.04
CA ARG A 134 30.56 -23.27 -28.50
C ARG A 134 31.17 -24.63 -28.16
N LYS A 135 30.96 -25.15 -26.96
CA LYS A 135 31.45 -26.48 -26.55
C LYS A 135 30.81 -27.62 -27.35
N LEU A 136 29.50 -27.54 -27.64
CA LEU A 136 28.82 -28.51 -28.51
C LEU A 136 29.30 -28.41 -29.98
N GLY A 137 29.62 -27.20 -30.46
CA GLY A 137 30.21 -27.00 -31.78
C GLY A 137 31.62 -27.58 -31.89
N VAL A 138 32.45 -27.40 -30.86
CA VAL A 138 33.83 -27.93 -30.81
C VAL A 138 33.85 -29.47 -30.72
N GLN A 139 32.92 -30.09 -30.00
CA GLN A 139 32.79 -31.56 -30.02
C GLN A 139 32.35 -32.11 -31.37
N LYS A 140 31.54 -31.35 -32.15
CA LYS A 140 31.13 -31.76 -33.50
C LYS A 140 32.20 -31.51 -34.57
N SER A 141 33.12 -30.57 -34.36
CA SER A 141 34.23 -30.30 -35.30
C SER A 141 35.47 -31.15 -35.06
N GLY A 142 35.57 -31.83 -33.92
CA GLY A 142 36.57 -32.87 -33.70
C GLY A 142 36.12 -34.16 -34.36
N GLN A 143 36.66 -34.49 -35.52
CA GLN A 143 36.75 -35.89 -35.95
C GLN A 143 37.44 -36.67 -34.83
N ILE A 144 36.66 -37.28 -33.93
CA ILE A 144 37.16 -38.34 -33.07
C ILE A 144 37.40 -39.52 -34.01
N LYS A 145 38.59 -39.57 -34.61
CA LYS A 145 39.15 -40.82 -35.12
C LYS A 145 39.35 -41.69 -33.89
N ILE A 146 38.33 -42.49 -33.56
CA ILE A 146 38.52 -43.69 -32.77
C ILE A 146 39.46 -44.55 -33.61
N SER A 147 40.76 -44.40 -33.38
CA SER A 147 41.76 -45.34 -33.85
C SER A 147 41.46 -46.62 -33.10
N ALA A 148 40.68 -47.51 -33.72
CA ALA A 148 40.61 -48.91 -33.37
C ALA A 148 42.02 -49.47 -33.61
N GLY A 149 42.88 -49.33 -32.61
CA GLY A 149 44.15 -50.03 -32.55
C GLY A 149 43.82 -51.51 -32.67
N LYS A 150 44.17 -52.10 -33.81
CA LYS A 150 44.12 -53.55 -34.02
C LYS A 150 44.97 -54.20 -32.93
N SER A 151 44.31 -54.64 -31.86
CA SER A 151 44.91 -55.52 -30.87
C SER A 151 45.28 -56.82 -31.59
N LYS A 152 46.58 -57.06 -31.77
CA LYS A 152 47.10 -58.40 -32.07
C LYS A 152 47.02 -59.22 -30.79
N THR A 153 45.82 -59.65 -30.42
CA THR A 153 45.67 -60.83 -29.55
C THR A 153 46.04 -62.04 -30.40
N HIS A 154 47.30 -62.46 -30.28
CA HIS A 154 47.73 -63.79 -30.68
C HIS A 154 46.93 -64.81 -29.85
N LEU A 155 46.11 -65.61 -30.51
CA LEU A 155 45.65 -66.89 -29.99
C LEU A 155 46.86 -67.83 -29.98
N MET A 156 47.28 -68.28 -28.81
CA MET A 156 48.10 -69.48 -28.66
C MET A 156 47.70 -70.19 -27.37
N PHE A 157 47.51 -71.50 -27.50
CA PHE A 157 47.19 -72.49 -26.47
C PHE A 157 48.23 -72.54 -25.36
#